data_AF-A0A4Y9ZFL1-F1
#
_entry.id   AF-A0A4Y9ZFL1-F1
#
_cell.length_a   1.000
_cell.length_b   1.000
_cell.length_c   1.000
_cell.angle_alpha   90.00
_cell.angle_beta   90.00
_cell.angle_gamma   90.00
#
_symmetry.space_group_name_H-M   'P 1'
#
loop_
_entity.id
_entity.type
_entity.pdbx_description
1 polymer ?
#
loop_
_entity_poly.entity_id
_entity_poly.type
_entity_poly.pdbx_seq_one_letter_code
_entity_poly.pdbx_strand_id
1 'polypeptide(L)'
;MPDPAEDLQKLLEALYCKPPHTPSVARPVLALSTKYEITHLRQLIIERLEADWPQTLDKWDELEDAIASRREAYKWRPHTPCVDDLFPEPASAMRLACDFNIPQILPPIFYHLLRIPIANDWALFHKDDPRATAEALLGGERTANWDLLRKRELLLMLPSRQELLGTMVSPGTMDFARAAKRDDELYFENRNVVMAAPSADNASEDTVFRIHKSVMAR
;
A
#
# COMPACT_ATOMS: atom_id res chain seq x y z
N MET A 1 -25.82 -10.29 -24.18
CA MET A 1 -26.21 -9.06 -23.45
C MET A 1 -25.23 -7.96 -23.87
N PRO A 2 -25.70 -6.79 -24.30
CA PRO A 2 -24.82 -5.69 -24.71
C PRO A 2 -24.07 -5.13 -23.50
N ASP A 3 -22.83 -4.70 -23.70
CA ASP A 3 -22.00 -4.09 -22.66
C ASP A 3 -22.48 -2.66 -22.35
N PRO A 4 -22.26 -2.16 -21.12
CA PRO A 4 -22.61 -0.79 -20.76
C PRO A 4 -21.87 0.23 -21.64
N ALA A 5 -22.57 1.29 -22.05
CA ALA A 5 -21.99 2.32 -22.91
C ALA A 5 -20.76 3.01 -22.28
N GLU A 6 -20.78 3.22 -20.96
CA GLU A 6 -19.68 3.82 -20.20
C GLU A 6 -18.40 2.96 -20.23
N ASP A 7 -18.54 1.64 -20.17
CA ASP A 7 -17.39 0.73 -20.19
C ASP A 7 -16.78 0.66 -21.59
N LEU A 8 -17.62 0.67 -22.63
CA LEU A 8 -17.18 0.77 -24.02
C LEU A 8 -16.46 2.10 -24.30
N GLN A 9 -16.96 3.22 -23.75
CA GLN A 9 -16.27 4.50 -23.85
C GLN A 9 -14.86 4.42 -23.24
N LYS A 10 -14.74 3.90 -22.01
CA LYS A 10 -13.44 3.73 -21.34
C LYS A 10 -12.49 2.82 -22.12
N LEU A 11 -13.02 1.76 -22.75
CA LEU A 11 -12.24 0.88 -23.62
C LEU A 11 -11.68 1.63 -24.83
N LEU A 12 -12.54 2.41 -25.51
CA LEU A 12 -12.13 3.20 -26.67
C LEU A 12 -11.11 4.27 -26.28
N GLU A 13 -11.31 4.97 -25.16
CA GLU A 13 -10.34 5.93 -24.63
C GLU A 13 -8.99 5.26 -24.34
N ALA A 14 -8.99 4.06 -23.76
CA ALA A 14 -7.76 3.32 -23.49
C ALA A 14 -7.03 2.87 -24.77
N LEU A 15 -7.77 2.57 -25.84
CA LEU A 15 -7.22 2.18 -27.14
C LEU A 15 -6.61 3.37 -27.91
N TYR A 16 -7.25 4.53 -27.86
CA TYR A 16 -6.87 5.69 -28.68
C TYR A 16 -6.03 6.74 -27.94
N CYS A 17 -6.07 6.78 -26.61
CA CYS A 17 -5.41 7.83 -25.82
C CYS A 17 -4.33 7.25 -24.89
N LYS A 18 -4.73 6.75 -23.73
CA LYS A 18 -3.81 6.19 -22.74
C LYS A 18 -4.53 5.18 -21.85
N PRO A 19 -3.90 4.05 -21.52
CA PRO A 19 -4.47 3.09 -20.59
C PRO A 19 -4.62 3.71 -19.18
N PRO A 20 -5.67 3.31 -18.45
CA PRO A 20 -5.97 3.83 -17.12
C PRO A 20 -4.92 3.43 -16.08
N HIS A 21 -4.63 4.33 -15.15
CA HIS A 21 -3.70 4.10 -14.02
C HIS A 21 -4.45 3.73 -12.73
N THR A 22 -5.70 4.15 -12.59
CA THR A 22 -6.50 3.89 -11.39
C THR A 22 -7.16 2.51 -11.47
N PRO A 23 -7.03 1.66 -10.43
CA PRO A 23 -7.62 0.33 -10.42
C PRO A 23 -9.14 0.31 -10.67
N SER A 24 -9.87 1.32 -10.17
CA SER A 24 -11.33 1.45 -10.38
C SER A 24 -11.71 1.67 -11.85
N VAL A 25 -10.89 2.41 -12.62
CA VAL A 25 -11.10 2.65 -14.05
C VAL A 25 -10.53 1.52 -14.90
N ALA A 26 -9.44 0.89 -14.45
CA ALA A 26 -8.81 -0.24 -15.14
C ALA A 26 -9.69 -1.49 -15.16
N ARG A 27 -10.52 -1.70 -14.13
CA ARG A 27 -11.40 -2.88 -14.01
C ARG A 27 -12.33 -3.10 -15.22
N PRO A 28 -13.20 -2.16 -15.63
CA PRO A 28 -14.08 -2.36 -16.79
C PRO A 28 -13.28 -2.52 -18.10
N VAL A 29 -12.17 -1.80 -18.24
CA VAL A 29 -11.31 -1.89 -19.43
C VAL A 29 -10.64 -3.27 -19.52
N LEU A 30 -10.14 -3.82 -18.41
CA LEU A 30 -9.59 -5.18 -18.35
C LEU A 30 -10.65 -6.25 -18.59
N ALA A 31 -11.87 -6.05 -18.09
CA ALA A 31 -12.99 -6.97 -18.33
C ALA A 31 -13.31 -7.04 -19.82
N LEU A 32 -13.47 -5.89 -20.47
CA LEU A 32 -13.77 -5.82 -21.89
C LEU A 32 -12.57 -6.24 -22.76
N SER A 33 -11.33 -5.89 -22.40
CA SER A 33 -10.15 -6.35 -23.15
C SER A 33 -10.01 -7.86 -23.09
N THR A 34 -10.38 -8.49 -21.97
CA THR A 34 -10.41 -9.95 -21.83
C THR A 34 -11.56 -10.55 -22.65
N LYS A 35 -12.76 -9.95 -22.59
CA LYS A 35 -13.95 -10.40 -23.34
C LYS A 35 -13.77 -10.35 -24.85
N TYR A 36 -13.15 -9.29 -25.36
CA TYR A 36 -12.90 -9.06 -26.78
C TYR A 36 -11.51 -9.50 -27.23
N GLU A 37 -10.77 -10.23 -26.39
CA GLU A 37 -9.45 -10.79 -26.70
C GLU A 37 -8.42 -9.75 -27.19
N ILE A 38 -8.50 -8.53 -26.65
CA ILE A 38 -7.56 -7.43 -26.93
C ILE A 38 -6.32 -7.62 -26.04
N THR A 39 -5.54 -8.65 -26.36
CA THR A 39 -4.40 -9.12 -25.55
C THR A 39 -3.36 -8.03 -25.31
N HIS A 40 -3.04 -7.23 -26.33
CA HIS A 40 -2.07 -6.14 -26.22
C HIS A 40 -2.49 -5.10 -25.18
N LEU A 41 -3.76 -4.66 -25.20
CA LEU A 41 -4.26 -3.69 -24.23
C LEU A 41 -4.28 -4.27 -22.81
N ARG A 42 -4.69 -5.54 -22.67
CA ARG A 42 -4.64 -6.25 -21.39
C ARG A 42 -3.22 -6.26 -20.82
N GLN A 43 -2.24 -6.64 -21.63
CA GLN A 43 -0.85 -6.73 -21.21
C GLN A 43 -0.30 -5.36 -20.77
N LEU A 44 -0.58 -4.31 -21.55
CA LEU A 44 -0.16 -2.95 -21.23
C LEU A 44 -0.74 -2.47 -19.89
N ILE A 45 -2.02 -2.73 -19.63
CA ILE A 45 -2.64 -2.38 -18.35
C ILE A 45 -2.00 -3.16 -17.19
N ILE A 46 -1.70 -4.45 -17.38
CA ILE A 46 -1.02 -5.26 -16.35
C ILE A 46 0.38 -4.70 -16.06
N GLU A 47 1.19 -4.46 -17.08
CA GLU A 47 2.54 -3.88 -16.93
C GLU A 47 2.49 -2.54 -16.21
N ARG A 48 1.46 -1.75 -16.49
CA ARG A 48 1.30 -0.46 -15.82
C ARG A 48 0.93 -0.61 -14.35
N LEU A 49 -0.01 -1.50 -14.04
CA LEU A 49 -0.36 -1.82 -12.66
C LEU A 49 0.86 -2.36 -11.91
N GLU A 50 1.66 -3.23 -12.52
CA GLU A 50 2.91 -3.73 -11.93
C GLU A 50 3.92 -2.61 -11.67
N ALA A 51 4.03 -1.63 -12.57
CA ALA A 51 4.91 -0.48 -12.40
C ALA A 51 4.46 0.47 -11.27
N ASP A 52 3.16 0.54 -10.99
CA ASP A 52 2.61 1.38 -9.92
C ASP A 52 2.80 0.76 -8.52
N TRP A 53 3.21 -0.51 -8.42
CA TRP A 53 3.48 -1.20 -7.16
C TRP A 53 4.97 -1.54 -6.98
N PRO A 54 5.57 -1.27 -5.81
CA PRO A 54 6.99 -1.50 -5.57
C PRO A 54 7.32 -2.99 -5.47
N GLN A 55 8.05 -3.50 -6.46
CA GLN A 55 8.46 -4.91 -6.56
C GLN A 55 9.79 -5.22 -5.84
N THR A 56 10.53 -4.18 -5.43
CA THR A 56 11.83 -4.30 -4.75
C THR A 56 11.89 -3.37 -3.55
N LEU A 57 12.79 -3.62 -2.60
CA LEU A 57 12.95 -2.77 -1.42
C LEU A 57 13.38 -1.34 -1.78
N ASP A 58 14.26 -1.17 -2.76
CA ASP A 58 14.66 0.17 -3.22
C ASP A 58 13.46 0.95 -3.78
N LYS A 59 12.59 0.29 -4.56
CA LYS A 59 11.34 0.89 -5.05
C LYS A 59 10.35 1.20 -3.92
N TRP A 60 10.38 0.44 -2.83
CA TRP A 60 9.61 0.75 -1.63
C TRP A 60 10.12 2.03 -0.97
N ASP A 61 11.43 2.16 -0.80
CA ASP A 61 12.05 3.36 -0.24
C ASP A 61 11.70 4.59 -1.12
N GLU A 62 11.81 4.47 -2.44
CA GLU A 62 11.40 5.52 -3.40
C GLU A 62 9.92 5.91 -3.27
N LEU A 63 9.03 4.91 -3.14
CA LEU A 63 7.60 5.16 -2.97
C LEU A 63 7.30 5.90 -1.66
N GLU A 64 7.92 5.49 -0.56
CA GLU A 64 7.72 6.12 0.75
C GLU A 64 8.25 7.56 0.76
N ASP A 65 9.39 7.81 0.13
CA ASP A 65 9.94 9.17 -0.02
C ASP A 65 9.04 10.05 -0.89
N ALA A 66 8.49 9.51 -1.98
CA ALA A 66 7.52 10.21 -2.82
C ALA A 66 6.22 10.55 -2.05
N ILE A 67 5.70 9.60 -1.27
CA ILE A 67 4.54 9.81 -0.40
C ILE A 67 4.84 10.86 0.66
N ALA A 68 5.98 10.77 1.35
CA ALA A 68 6.37 11.71 2.40
C ALA A 68 6.54 13.14 1.85
N SER A 69 7.21 13.27 0.70
CA SER A 69 7.35 14.54 -0.01
C SER A 69 6.00 15.12 -0.40
N ARG A 70 5.07 14.27 -0.85
CA ARG A 70 3.73 14.72 -1.24
C ARG A 70 2.90 15.18 -0.04
N ARG A 71 2.96 14.45 1.07
CA ARG A 71 2.31 14.84 2.33
C ARG A 71 2.79 16.21 2.79
N GLU A 72 4.10 16.43 2.75
CA GLU A 72 4.66 17.71 3.16
C GLU A 72 4.23 18.85 2.22
N ALA A 73 4.26 18.63 0.91
CA ALA A 73 3.77 19.60 -0.07
C ALA A 73 2.28 19.96 0.14
N TYR A 74 1.45 18.96 0.47
CA TYR A 74 0.03 19.18 0.72
C TYR A 74 -0.21 20.05 1.96
N LYS A 75 0.52 19.82 3.06
CA LYS A 75 0.41 20.65 4.29
C LYS A 75 0.64 22.13 4.01
N TRP A 76 1.63 22.46 3.17
CA TRP A 76 1.95 23.84 2.81
C TRP A 76 1.07 24.39 1.67
N ARG A 77 0.49 23.52 0.84
CA ARG A 77 -0.38 23.87 -0.29
C ARG A 77 -1.60 22.93 -0.35
N PRO A 78 -2.65 23.20 0.46
CA PRO A 78 -3.84 22.33 0.57
C PRO A 78 -4.66 22.20 -0.72
N HIS A 79 -4.39 23.05 -1.73
CA HIS A 79 -5.04 22.98 -3.05
C HIS A 79 -4.37 22.01 -4.03
N THR A 80 -3.27 21.35 -3.63
CA THR A 80 -2.64 20.32 -4.47
C THR A 80 -3.36 18.98 -4.30
N PRO A 81 -3.37 18.07 -5.29
CA PRO A 81 -3.93 16.73 -5.13
C PRO A 81 -3.33 16.01 -3.91
N CYS A 82 -4.17 15.33 -3.14
CA CYS A 82 -3.75 14.60 -1.96
C CYS A 82 -2.99 13.31 -2.36
N VAL A 83 -2.50 12.57 -1.37
CA VAL A 83 -1.74 11.34 -1.62
C VAL A 83 -2.64 10.27 -2.25
N ASP A 84 -3.86 10.10 -1.75
CA ASP A 84 -4.78 9.08 -2.27
C ASP A 84 -5.28 9.38 -3.70
N ASP A 85 -5.16 10.63 -4.18
CA ASP A 85 -5.45 10.99 -5.57
C ASP A 85 -4.35 10.53 -6.56
N LEU A 86 -3.13 10.35 -6.07
CA LEU A 86 -1.94 10.13 -6.90
C LEU A 86 -1.45 8.70 -6.91
N PHE A 87 -1.72 7.95 -5.84
CA PHE A 87 -1.27 6.58 -5.69
C PHE A 87 -2.46 5.62 -5.74
N PRO A 88 -2.30 4.42 -6.32
CA PRO A 88 -3.39 3.47 -6.44
C PRO A 88 -3.90 3.04 -5.07
N GLU A 89 -5.23 3.06 -4.89
CA GLU A 89 -5.87 2.59 -3.66
C GLU A 89 -5.67 1.07 -3.50
N PRO A 90 -5.11 0.62 -2.37
CA PRO A 90 -4.61 -0.75 -2.22
C PRO A 90 -5.70 -1.83 -2.20
N ALA A 91 -6.87 -1.58 -1.62
CA ALA A 91 -7.94 -2.59 -1.56
C ALA A 91 -8.56 -2.83 -2.94
N SER A 92 -8.80 -1.76 -3.71
CA SER A 92 -9.24 -1.81 -5.09
C SER A 92 -8.18 -2.47 -5.98
N ALA A 93 -6.89 -2.22 -5.74
CA ALA A 93 -5.81 -2.89 -6.46
C ALA A 93 -5.76 -4.40 -6.15
N MET A 94 -5.88 -4.80 -4.87
CA MET A 94 -5.98 -6.20 -4.47
C MET A 94 -7.15 -6.89 -5.15
N ARG A 95 -8.31 -6.23 -5.14
CA ARG A 95 -9.52 -6.75 -5.75
C ARG A 95 -9.35 -6.98 -7.26
N LEU A 96 -8.76 -6.01 -7.95
CA LEU A 96 -8.47 -6.11 -9.37
C LEU A 96 -7.45 -7.21 -9.66
N ALA A 97 -6.38 -7.28 -8.88
CA ALA A 97 -5.35 -8.31 -9.01
C ALA A 97 -5.91 -9.73 -8.87
N CYS A 98 -6.79 -9.94 -7.89
CA CYS A 98 -7.47 -11.22 -7.70
C CYS A 98 -8.46 -11.53 -8.83
N ASP A 99 -9.25 -10.55 -9.28
CA ASP A 99 -10.27 -10.76 -10.31
C ASP A 99 -9.67 -11.07 -11.70
N PHE A 100 -8.48 -10.54 -12.00
CA PHE A 100 -7.80 -10.74 -13.29
C PHE A 100 -6.55 -11.63 -13.24
N ASN A 101 -6.30 -12.28 -12.11
CA ASN A 101 -5.16 -13.17 -11.88
C ASN A 101 -3.80 -12.50 -12.16
N ILE A 102 -3.52 -11.41 -11.44
CA ILE A 102 -2.26 -10.65 -11.49
C ILE A 102 -1.52 -10.85 -10.15
N PRO A 103 -0.87 -12.01 -9.93
CA PRO A 103 -0.30 -12.35 -8.62
C PRO A 103 0.92 -11.48 -8.25
N GLN A 104 1.62 -10.91 -9.23
CA GLN A 104 2.88 -10.18 -9.01
C GLN A 104 2.71 -8.94 -8.12
N ILE A 105 1.54 -8.30 -8.16
CA ILE A 105 1.25 -7.12 -7.33
C ILE A 105 0.63 -7.48 -5.98
N LEU A 106 0.23 -8.74 -5.75
CA LEU A 106 -0.42 -9.14 -4.50
C LEU A 106 0.48 -8.99 -3.26
N PRO A 107 1.76 -9.43 -3.26
CA PRO A 107 2.62 -9.25 -2.10
C PRO A 107 2.82 -7.78 -1.68
N PRO A 108 3.19 -6.84 -2.58
CA PRO A 108 3.37 -5.46 -2.17
C PRO A 108 2.05 -4.79 -1.75
N ILE A 109 0.92 -5.12 -2.39
CA ILE A 109 -0.39 -4.61 -1.97
C ILE A 109 -0.74 -5.11 -0.57
N PHE A 110 -0.58 -6.41 -0.31
CA PHE A 110 -0.88 -7.00 1.00
C PHE A 110 -0.03 -6.35 2.10
N TYR A 111 1.27 -6.16 1.85
CA TYR A 111 2.14 -5.44 2.77
C TYR A 111 1.67 -3.99 3.01
N HIS A 112 1.25 -3.28 1.96
CA HIS A 112 0.70 -1.94 2.11
C HIS A 112 -0.57 -1.91 2.98
N LEU A 113 -1.50 -2.84 2.73
CA LEU A 113 -2.75 -2.99 3.50
C LEU A 113 -2.49 -3.30 4.98
N LEU A 114 -1.46 -4.08 5.32
CA LEU A 114 -1.12 -4.35 6.72
C LEU A 114 -0.68 -3.09 7.48
N ARG A 115 -0.08 -2.13 6.78
CA ARG A 115 0.45 -0.88 7.36
C ARG A 115 -0.61 0.21 7.56
N ILE A 116 -1.74 0.13 6.86
CA ILE A 116 -2.81 1.13 6.97
C ILE A 116 -3.69 0.79 8.18
N PRO A 117 -3.86 1.67 9.18
CA PRO A 117 -4.78 1.41 10.29
C PRO A 117 -6.20 1.09 9.79
N ILE A 118 -6.91 0.16 10.43
CA ILE A 118 -8.31 -0.14 10.03
C ILE A 118 -9.20 1.10 10.18
N ALA A 119 -8.86 1.98 11.12
CA ALA A 119 -9.54 3.27 11.29
C ALA A 119 -9.40 4.21 10.08
N ASN A 120 -8.38 4.03 9.23
CA ASN A 120 -8.13 4.83 8.03
C ASN A 120 -8.95 4.29 6.84
N ASP A 121 -10.27 4.20 7.02
CA ASP A 121 -11.20 3.69 6.03
C ASP A 121 -11.53 4.73 4.96
N TRP A 122 -11.15 4.45 3.72
CA TRP A 122 -11.42 5.31 2.56
C TRP A 122 -12.90 5.68 2.45
N ALA A 123 -13.82 4.74 2.71
CA ALA A 123 -15.25 4.96 2.58
C ALA A 123 -15.80 5.95 3.62
N LEU A 124 -15.16 6.08 4.78
CA LEU A 124 -15.53 7.07 5.79
C LEU A 124 -15.04 8.46 5.43
N PHE A 125 -13.84 8.58 4.86
CA PHE A 125 -13.25 9.87 4.51
C PHE A 125 -13.75 10.45 3.18
N HIS A 126 -14.21 9.61 2.24
CA HIS A 126 -14.61 10.05 0.89
C HIS A 126 -16.14 10.10 0.66
N LYS A 127 -16.95 9.97 1.71
CA LYS A 127 -18.42 9.95 1.61
C LYS A 127 -19.04 11.31 1.24
N ASP A 128 -18.48 12.41 1.75
CA ASP A 128 -19.12 13.74 1.69
C ASP A 128 -18.29 14.82 0.95
N ASP A 129 -16.95 14.81 1.04
CA ASP A 129 -16.07 15.76 0.31
C ASP A 129 -14.61 15.22 0.21
N PRO A 130 -14.02 15.10 -1.00
CA PRO A 130 -12.61 14.75 -1.19
C PRO A 130 -11.61 15.67 -0.44
N ARG A 131 -11.99 16.91 -0.12
CA ARG A 131 -11.15 17.85 0.66
C ARG A 131 -11.15 17.53 2.16
N ALA A 132 -12.22 16.93 2.68
CA ALA A 132 -12.30 16.54 4.08
C ALA A 132 -11.30 15.41 4.41
N THR A 133 -10.97 14.57 3.44
CA THR A 133 -10.00 13.46 3.56
C THR A 133 -8.65 13.90 4.10
N ALA A 134 -8.11 15.00 3.58
CA ALA A 134 -6.74 15.40 3.89
C ALA A 134 -6.60 16.23 5.18
N GLU A 135 -7.66 16.93 5.60
CA GLU A 135 -7.72 17.56 6.93
C GLU A 135 -8.05 16.55 8.04
N ALA A 136 -8.91 15.56 7.76
CA ALA A 136 -9.34 14.57 8.74
C ALA A 136 -8.25 13.52 9.03
N LEU A 137 -7.39 13.21 8.05
CA LEU A 137 -6.15 12.48 8.27
C LEU A 137 -5.07 13.50 8.66
N LEU A 138 -4.93 13.76 9.96
CA LEU A 138 -3.99 14.73 10.58
C LEU A 138 -2.54 14.75 10.03
N GLY A 139 -2.13 13.77 9.20
CA GLY A 139 -0.82 13.70 8.54
C GLY A 139 -0.83 13.32 7.05
N GLY A 140 -1.98 13.30 6.36
CA GLY A 140 -2.07 12.87 4.95
C GLY A 140 -1.78 11.39 4.75
N GLU A 141 -2.20 10.56 5.71
CA GLU A 141 -1.97 9.12 5.69
C GLU A 141 -2.65 8.45 4.48
N ARG A 142 -2.18 7.25 4.11
CA ARG A 142 -2.84 6.46 3.07
C ARG A 142 -4.11 5.86 3.66
N THR A 143 -5.17 5.78 2.87
CA THR A 143 -6.39 5.06 3.23
C THR A 143 -6.55 3.78 2.42
N ALA A 144 -7.41 2.89 2.92
CA ALA A 144 -7.83 1.70 2.20
C ALA A 144 -9.35 1.56 2.25
N ASN A 145 -9.96 1.18 1.14
CA ASN A 145 -11.39 0.91 1.08
C ASN A 145 -11.66 -0.53 1.54
N TRP A 146 -11.84 -0.70 2.85
CA TRP A 146 -11.98 -2.02 3.47
C TRP A 146 -13.20 -2.80 2.99
N ASP A 147 -14.25 -2.11 2.55
CA ASP A 147 -15.48 -2.71 2.00
C ASP A 147 -15.23 -3.48 0.69
N LEU A 148 -14.14 -3.19 -0.04
CA LEU A 148 -13.78 -3.89 -1.27
C LEU A 148 -13.15 -5.26 -1.02
N LEU A 149 -12.61 -5.50 0.17
CA LEU A 149 -11.95 -6.75 0.53
C LEU A 149 -12.99 -7.83 0.83
N ARG A 150 -12.80 -9.01 0.25
CA ARG A 150 -13.61 -10.20 0.56
C ARG A 150 -13.30 -10.69 1.98
N LYS A 151 -14.23 -11.43 2.56
CA LYS A 151 -14.07 -12.09 3.87
C LYS A 151 -12.75 -12.86 3.98
N ARG A 152 -12.30 -13.55 2.93
CA ARG A 152 -11.03 -14.28 2.93
C ARG A 152 -9.82 -13.36 3.07
N GLU A 153 -9.80 -12.24 2.35
CA GLU A 153 -8.69 -11.28 2.38
C GLU A 153 -8.60 -10.63 3.77
N LEU A 154 -9.73 -10.20 4.33
CA LEU A 154 -9.80 -9.67 5.70
C LEU A 154 -9.36 -10.71 6.74
N LEU A 155 -9.81 -11.96 6.62
CA LEU A 155 -9.42 -13.05 7.53
C LEU A 155 -7.93 -13.39 7.45
N LEU A 156 -7.28 -13.20 6.30
CA LEU A 156 -5.82 -13.37 6.19
C LEU A 156 -5.06 -12.21 6.84
N MET A 157 -5.60 -11.00 6.77
CA MET A 157 -4.98 -9.83 7.39
C MET A 157 -5.00 -9.86 8.91
N LEU A 158 -6.05 -10.41 9.53
CA LEU A 158 -6.20 -10.39 11.00
C LEU A 158 -5.08 -11.16 11.74
N PRO A 159 -4.77 -12.44 11.41
CA PRO A 159 -3.66 -13.16 12.01
C PRO A 159 -2.31 -12.49 11.73
N SER A 160 -2.06 -12.07 10.49
CA SER A 160 -0.81 -11.41 10.12
C SER A 160 -0.61 -10.10 10.90
N ARG A 161 -1.68 -9.33 11.14
CA ARG A 161 -1.62 -8.16 12.02
C ARG A 161 -1.39 -8.54 13.48
N GLN A 162 -2.04 -9.59 13.98
CA GLN A 162 -1.83 -10.07 15.35
C GLN A 162 -0.41 -10.58 15.57
N GLU A 163 0.22 -11.23 14.59
CA GLU A 163 1.62 -11.64 14.67
C GLU A 163 2.56 -10.44 14.63
N LEU A 164 2.30 -9.45 13.77
CA LEU A 164 3.05 -8.20 13.76
C LEU A 164 2.93 -7.46 15.10
N LEU A 165 1.72 -7.36 15.67
CA LEU A 165 1.51 -6.74 16.97
C LEU A 165 2.03 -7.61 18.13
N GLY A 166 1.94 -8.93 18.03
CA GLY A 166 2.36 -9.88 19.07
C GLY A 166 3.88 -10.00 19.17
N THR A 167 4.60 -9.92 18.05
CA THR A 167 6.06 -9.76 18.02
C THR A 167 6.49 -8.42 18.62
N MET A 168 5.64 -7.38 18.55
CA MET A 168 5.85 -6.11 19.26
C MET A 168 5.45 -6.15 20.75
N VAL A 169 4.67 -7.15 21.20
CA VAL A 169 4.08 -7.24 22.56
C VAL A 169 4.56 -8.50 23.31
N SER A 170 5.76 -9.01 23.01
CA SER A 170 6.43 -9.98 23.89
C SER A 170 7.53 -9.30 24.74
N PRO A 171 7.18 -8.63 25.86
CA PRO A 171 8.14 -8.17 26.83
C PRO A 171 8.47 -9.32 27.79
N GLY A 172 9.65 -9.91 27.63
CA GLY A 172 10.36 -10.39 28.82
C GLY A 172 10.63 -9.16 29.69
N THR A 173 9.89 -9.02 30.77
CA THR A 173 10.07 -8.09 31.91
C THR A 173 11.26 -7.12 31.77
N MET A 174 11.03 -5.96 31.16
CA MET A 174 11.92 -4.82 31.33
C MET A 174 11.11 -3.58 31.65
N ASP A 175 11.37 -3.03 32.82
CA ASP A 175 10.90 -1.74 33.31
C ASP A 175 11.13 -0.64 32.25
N PHE A 176 10.05 -0.20 31.60
CA PHE A 176 10.07 0.94 30.67
C PHE A 176 10.20 2.30 31.38
N ALA A 177 10.51 2.32 32.68
CA ALA A 177 10.79 3.53 33.45
C ALA A 177 12.25 4.01 33.32
N ARG A 178 13.04 3.47 32.40
CA ARG A 178 14.34 4.05 32.03
C ARG A 178 14.22 4.58 30.61
N ALA A 179 14.20 5.91 30.48
CA ALA A 179 14.14 6.61 29.20
C ALA A 179 15.02 5.92 28.17
N ALA A 180 14.39 5.29 27.17
CA ALA A 180 15.10 4.61 26.09
C ALA A 180 15.96 5.65 25.37
N LYS A 181 17.27 5.56 25.56
CA LYS A 181 18.21 6.49 24.94
C LYS A 181 18.38 6.05 23.49
N ARG A 182 18.00 6.92 22.56
CA ARG A 182 18.24 6.74 21.13
C ARG A 182 19.74 6.65 20.89
N ASP A 183 20.17 5.58 20.24
CA ASP A 183 21.55 5.40 19.76
C ASP A 183 21.58 5.75 18.28
N ASP A 184 22.32 6.77 17.89
CA ASP A 184 22.33 7.26 16.50
C ASP A 184 23.13 6.36 15.54
N GLU A 185 23.97 5.43 16.04
CA GLU A 185 24.75 4.52 15.19
C GLU A 185 23.93 3.34 14.64
N LEU A 186 22.78 3.05 15.27
CA LEU A 186 21.89 1.95 14.85
C LEU A 186 20.84 2.38 13.82
N TYR A 187 20.85 3.64 13.39
CA TYR A 187 19.87 4.21 12.47
C TYR A 187 20.55 4.72 11.20
N PHE A 188 20.00 4.33 10.06
CA PHE A 188 20.41 4.86 8.77
C PHE A 188 19.62 6.13 8.43
N GLU A 189 20.19 6.97 7.54
CA GLU A 189 19.53 8.19 7.04
C GLU A 189 18.16 7.89 6.40
N ASN A 190 17.99 6.71 5.82
CA ASN A 190 16.73 6.21 5.24
C ASN A 190 15.76 5.59 6.27
N ARG A 191 15.89 5.93 7.56
CA ARG A 191 14.99 5.48 8.64
C ARG A 191 14.90 3.96 8.79
N ASN A 192 15.94 3.22 8.41
CA ASN A 192 16.08 1.82 8.80
C ASN A 192 16.87 1.69 10.10
N VAL A 193 16.62 0.61 10.84
CA VAL A 193 17.26 0.24 12.09
C VAL A 193 18.00 -1.07 11.91
N VAL A 194 19.19 -1.18 12.49
CA VAL A 194 19.90 -2.45 12.60
C VAL A 194 19.56 -3.09 13.94
N MET A 195 19.03 -4.31 13.92
CA MET A 195 18.94 -5.15 15.11
C MET A 195 19.85 -6.36 14.95
N ALA A 196 20.70 -6.61 15.94
CA ALA A 196 21.45 -7.85 16.05
C ALA A 196 20.77 -8.75 17.09
N ALA A 197 20.60 -10.02 16.76
CA ALA A 197 20.15 -11.04 17.70
C ALA A 197 21.07 -12.27 17.62
N PRO A 198 21.37 -12.93 18.75
CA PRO A 198 22.22 -14.10 18.76
C PRO A 198 21.62 -15.20 17.88
N SER A 199 22.46 -15.81 17.03
CA SER A 199 22.06 -16.91 16.15
C SER A 199 21.63 -18.11 17.00
N ALA A 200 20.47 -18.69 16.66
CA ALA A 200 19.95 -19.87 17.33
C ALA A 200 20.86 -21.10 17.14
N ASP A 201 21.62 -21.13 16.05
CA ASP A 201 22.47 -22.26 15.66
C ASP A 201 23.91 -22.12 16.18
N ASN A 202 24.35 -20.89 16.50
CA ASN A 202 25.70 -20.62 16.94
C ASN A 202 25.76 -19.42 17.89
N ALA A 203 25.92 -19.70 19.19
CA ALA A 203 25.91 -18.67 20.23
C ALA A 203 27.08 -17.66 20.17
N SER A 204 28.05 -17.86 19.27
CA SER A 204 29.14 -16.92 19.02
C SER A 204 28.94 -16.01 17.80
N GLU A 205 27.82 -16.14 17.09
CA GLU A 205 27.51 -15.35 15.90
C GLU A 205 26.18 -14.62 16.07
N ASP A 206 26.19 -13.30 15.85
CA ASP A 206 24.99 -12.50 15.83
C ASP A 206 24.42 -12.44 14.40
N THR A 207 23.11 -12.66 14.27
CA THR A 207 22.36 -12.42 13.04
C THR A 207 21.89 -10.97 13.02
N VAL A 208 22.23 -10.26 11.95
CA VAL A 208 21.92 -8.84 11.79
C VAL A 208 20.71 -8.66 10.87
N PHE A 209 19.69 -7.97 11.36
CA PHE A 209 18.45 -7.65 10.66
C PHE A 209 18.39 -6.16 10.36
N ARG A 210 18.07 -5.82 9.11
CA ARG A 210 17.67 -4.46 8.74
C ARG A 210 16.15 -4.36 8.84
N ILE A 211 15.68 -3.53 9.76
CA ILE A 211 14.26 -3.36 10.07
C ILE A 211 13.86 -1.93 9.75
N HIS A 212 12.81 -1.75 8.94
CA HIS A 212 12.32 -0.42 8.63
C HIS A 212 11.63 0.22 9.86
N LYS A 213 11.89 1.49 10.15
CA LYS A 213 11.37 2.18 11.35
C LYS A 213 9.84 2.19 11.46
N SER A 214 9.12 2.01 10.34
CA SER A 214 7.65 1.84 10.38
C SER A 214 7.20 0.59 11.13
N VAL A 215 8.08 -0.40 11.31
CA VAL A 215 7.84 -1.60 12.11
C VAL A 215 8.00 -1.32 13.62
N MET A 216 8.70 -0.24 13.98
CA MET A 216 9.00 0.13 15.38
C MET A 216 8.22 1.35 15.90
N ALA A 217 7.44 2.01 15.05
CA ALA A 217 6.70 3.21 15.45
C ALA A 217 5.40 2.83 16.18
N ARG A 218 5.35 3.11 17.48
CA ARG A 218 4.14 3.37 18.27
C ARG A 218 3.53 4.72 17.90
#